data_AF-A0A8J6MSY9-F1
#
_entry.id   AF-A0A8J6MSY9-F1
#
_cell.length_a   1.000
_cell.length_b   1.000
_cell.length_c   1.000
_cell.angle_alpha   90.00
_cell.angle_beta   90.00
_cell.angle_gamma   90.00
#
_symmetry.space_group_name_H-M   'P 1'
#
loop_
_entity.id
_entity.type
_entity.pdbx_description
1 polymer ?
#
loop_
_entity_poly.entity_id
_entity_poly.type
_entity_poly.pdbx_seq_one_letter_code
_entity_poly.pdbx_strand_id
1 'polypeptide(L)'
;MADLQVLKKKFVERFGGTEDGIRSFFAPGRVNLIGEHTDYNGGYVFPAALTFGTTMLVRKREDDIIRFASENFSMEAEITLDTAKFEKAHDWVNYPKAVLVHLAKRG
;
A
#
# COMPACT_ATOMS: atom_id res chain seq x y z
N MET A 1 6.81 -8.90 -12.93
CA MET A 1 5.56 -8.29 -12.43
C MET A 1 4.81 -9.33 -11.63
N ALA A 2 4.00 -8.93 -10.65
CA ALA A 2 3.25 -9.90 -9.85
C ALA A 2 2.20 -10.61 -10.69
N ASP A 3 2.00 -11.91 -10.44
CA ASP A 3 0.92 -12.68 -11.06
C ASP A 3 -0.41 -12.34 -10.36
N LEU A 4 -1.24 -11.54 -11.04
CA LEU A 4 -2.51 -11.06 -10.49
C LEU A 4 -3.51 -12.18 -10.23
N GLN A 5 -3.46 -13.29 -10.98
CA GLN A 5 -4.37 -14.42 -10.75
C GLN A 5 -4.01 -15.15 -9.46
N VAL A 6 -2.71 -15.37 -9.22
CA VAL A 6 -2.23 -15.94 -7.96
C VAL A 6 -2.57 -15.02 -6.77
N LEU A 7 -2.34 -13.70 -6.92
CA LEU A 7 -2.64 -12.75 -5.85
C LEU A 7 -4.13 -12.65 -5.52
N LYS A 8 -5.02 -12.71 -6.51
CA LYS A 8 -6.47 -12.72 -6.27
C LYS A 8 -6.94 -13.95 -5.51
N LYS A 9 -6.42 -15.14 -5.86
CA LYS A 9 -6.69 -16.38 -5.12
C LYS A 9 -6.26 -16.26 -3.66
N LYS A 10 -5.02 -15.82 -3.42
CA LYS A 10 -4.50 -15.59 -2.06
C LYS A 10 -5.30 -14.54 -1.28
N PHE A 11 -5.78 -13.49 -1.97
CA PHE A 11 -6.65 -12.48 -1.35
C PHE A 11 -7.96 -13.11 -0.85
N VAL A 12 -8.60 -13.95 -1.69
CA VAL A 12 -9.83 -14.66 -1.32
C VAL A 12 -9.57 -15.68 -0.23
N GLU A 13 -8.47 -16.43 -0.29
CA GLU A 13 -8.07 -17.38 0.77
C GLU A 13 -7.91 -16.69 2.13
N ARG A 14 -7.30 -15.49 2.15
CA ARG A 14 -6.99 -14.77 3.39
C ARG A 14 -8.17 -13.96 3.93
N PHE A 15 -8.94 -13.30 3.06
CA PHE A 15 -10.01 -12.38 3.45
C PHE A 15 -11.44 -12.89 3.20
N GLY A 16 -11.59 -14.08 2.62
CA GLY A 16 -12.87 -14.70 2.27
C GLY A 16 -13.58 -14.02 1.08
N GLY A 17 -14.81 -14.45 0.82
CA GLY A 17 -15.67 -13.92 -0.25
C GLY A 17 -15.32 -14.42 -1.66
N THR A 18 -15.64 -13.64 -2.69
CA THR A 18 -15.35 -13.94 -4.11
C THR A 18 -14.33 -12.96 -4.68
N GLU A 19 -13.89 -13.17 -5.92
CA GLU A 19 -13.04 -12.20 -6.61
C GLU A 19 -13.77 -10.89 -6.99
N ASP A 20 -15.09 -10.85 -6.80
CA ASP A 20 -15.91 -9.71 -7.18
C ASP A 20 -15.52 -8.46 -6.37
N GLY A 21 -15.39 -7.34 -7.09
CA GLY A 21 -15.01 -6.05 -6.50
C GLY A 21 -13.53 -5.94 -6.08
N ILE A 22 -12.71 -6.98 -6.26
CA ILE A 22 -11.25 -6.87 -6.07
C ILE A 22 -10.68 -5.98 -7.18
N ARG A 23 -10.05 -4.88 -6.79
CA ARG A 23 -9.30 -3.98 -7.67
C ARG A 23 -7.80 -4.13 -7.42
N SER A 24 -7.03 -4.18 -8.50
CA SER A 24 -5.57 -4.25 -8.45
C SER A 24 -4.93 -2.93 -8.87
N PHE A 25 -3.92 -2.50 -8.10
CA PHE A 25 -3.15 -1.29 -8.35
C PHE A 25 -1.66 -1.62 -8.32
N PHE A 26 -0.85 -0.87 -9.08
CA PHE A 26 0.59 -1.01 -9.10
C PHE A 26 1.24 0.37 -8.96
N ALA A 27 2.23 0.46 -8.07
CA ALA A 27 3.09 1.63 -7.91
C ALA A 27 4.56 1.23 -8.13
N PRO A 28 5.26 1.80 -9.11
CA PRO A 28 6.65 1.46 -9.37
C PRO A 28 7.58 2.02 -8.28
N GLY A 29 8.66 1.30 -8.02
CA GLY A 29 9.84 1.89 -7.39
C GLY A 29 10.52 2.87 -8.35
N ARG A 30 11.54 3.58 -7.86
CA ARG A 30 12.31 4.53 -8.66
C ARG A 30 13.80 4.38 -8.44
N VAL A 31 14.56 4.81 -9.43
CA VAL A 31 16.00 5.08 -9.31
C VAL A 31 16.23 6.55 -9.65
N ASN A 32 17.16 7.19 -8.97
CA ASN A 32 17.62 8.53 -9.36
C ASN A 32 18.78 8.35 -10.34
N LEU A 33 18.69 8.95 -11.54
CA LEU A 33 19.80 8.93 -12.48
C LEU A 33 20.86 9.97 -12.10
N ILE A 34 20.40 11.15 -11.64
CA ILE A 34 21.21 12.24 -11.12
C ILE A 34 20.36 13.16 -10.24
N GLY A 35 21.02 13.94 -9.37
CA GLY A 35 20.37 14.88 -8.44
C GLY A 35 20.09 14.26 -7.07
N GLU A 36 21.03 13.49 -6.53
CA GLU A 36 20.92 13.03 -5.14
C GLU A 36 21.11 14.19 -4.18
N HIS A 37 20.36 14.20 -3.08
CA HIS A 37 20.41 15.22 -2.04
C HIS A 37 20.07 16.66 -2.48
N THR A 38 19.55 16.86 -3.69
CA THR A 38 19.17 18.19 -4.20
C THR A 38 17.69 18.49 -3.98
N ASP A 39 16.84 17.47 -3.89
CA ASP A 39 15.39 17.58 -3.75
C ASP A 39 14.97 18.40 -2.52
N TYR A 40 15.52 18.09 -1.35
CA TYR A 40 15.22 18.83 -0.12
C TYR A 40 15.95 20.18 -0.01
N ASN A 41 16.83 20.50 -0.97
CA ASN A 41 17.53 21.77 -1.09
C ASN A 41 16.95 22.66 -2.21
N GLY A 42 15.82 22.29 -2.82
CA GLY A 42 15.18 23.04 -3.90
C GLY A 42 15.88 22.94 -5.26
N GLY A 43 16.79 21.98 -5.42
CA GLY A 43 17.45 21.68 -6.70
C GLY A 43 16.63 20.75 -7.60
N TYR A 44 17.14 20.52 -8.80
CA TYR A 44 16.53 19.60 -9.76
C TYR A 44 16.93 18.15 -9.49
N VAL A 45 16.04 17.23 -9.86
CA VAL A 45 16.24 15.77 -9.81
C VAL A 45 15.84 15.15 -11.13
N PHE A 46 16.48 14.04 -11.50
CA PHE A 46 16.09 13.28 -12.69
C PHE A 46 15.90 11.78 -12.37
N PRO A 47 14.75 11.42 -11.77
CA PRO A 47 14.42 10.04 -11.47
C PRO A 47 13.79 9.31 -12.67
N ALA A 48 13.87 7.98 -12.63
CA ALA A 48 13.15 7.09 -13.54
C ALA A 48 12.39 6.02 -12.76
N ALA A 49 11.16 5.74 -13.18
CA ALA A 49 10.37 4.64 -12.65
C ALA A 49 10.92 3.29 -13.11
N LEU A 50 10.91 2.31 -12.22
CA LEU A 50 11.33 0.95 -12.51
C LEU A 50 10.13 0.07 -12.85
N THR A 51 10.38 -1.06 -13.51
CA THR A 51 9.37 -2.12 -13.68
C THR A 51 9.14 -2.92 -12.39
N PHE A 52 10.05 -2.81 -11.42
CA PHE A 52 9.89 -3.33 -10.06
C PHE A 52 9.09 -2.35 -9.20
N GLY A 53 8.17 -2.85 -8.39
CA GLY A 53 7.31 -2.02 -7.55
C GLY A 53 6.35 -2.83 -6.68
N THR A 54 5.42 -2.14 -6.05
CA THR A 54 4.43 -2.73 -5.15
C THR A 54 3.10 -2.90 -5.86
N THR A 55 2.55 -4.11 -5.81
CA THR A 55 1.20 -4.41 -6.26
C THR A 55 0.27 -4.51 -5.05
N MET A 56 -0.88 -3.85 -5.11
CA MET A 56 -1.87 -3.85 -4.04
C MET A 56 -3.22 -4.29 -4.58
N LEU A 57 -3.86 -5.25 -3.90
CA LEU A 57 -5.24 -5.65 -4.15
C LEU A 57 -6.11 -5.07 -3.03
N VAL A 58 -7.24 -4.46 -3.40
CA VAL A 58 -8.20 -3.90 -2.44
C VAL A 58 -9.62 -4.29 -2.85
N ARG A 59 -10.45 -4.58 -1.86
CA ARG A 59 -11.89 -4.80 -2.03
C ARG A 59 -12.62 -3.96 -0.99
N LYS A 60 -13.63 -3.21 -1.42
CA LYS A 60 -14.44 -2.40 -0.52
C LYS A 60 -15.17 -3.33 0.47
N ARG A 61 -15.30 -2.88 1.71
CA ARG A 61 -16.11 -3.51 2.75
C ARG A 61 -17.29 -2.60 3.09
N GLU A 62 -18.32 -3.18 3.69
CA GLU A 62 -19.51 -2.45 4.16
C GLU A 62 -19.39 -2.00 5.63
N ASP A 63 -18.33 -2.41 6.32
CA ASP A 63 -17.97 -1.96 7.67
C ASP A 63 -16.81 -0.95 7.64
N ASP A 64 -16.54 -0.32 8.78
CA ASP A 64 -15.46 0.67 8.95
C ASP A 64 -14.08 0.03 9.21
N ILE A 65 -13.99 -1.29 9.00
CA ILE A 65 -12.80 -2.08 9.30
C ILE A 65 -11.89 -2.12 8.07
N ILE A 66 -10.61 -1.85 8.30
CA ILE A 66 -9.55 -1.94 7.30
C ILE A 66 -8.59 -3.04 7.72
N ARG A 67 -8.42 -4.04 6.84
CA ARG A 67 -7.51 -5.17 7.05
C ARG A 67 -6.32 -5.09 6.11
N PHE A 68 -5.14 -5.29 6.66
CA PHE A 68 -3.87 -5.26 5.94
C PHE A 68 -3.17 -6.60 6.03
N ALA A 69 -2.65 -7.04 4.89
CA ALA A 69 -1.79 -8.20 4.79
C ALA A 69 -0.74 -7.99 3.69
N SER A 70 0.39 -8.69 3.82
CA SER A 70 1.46 -8.69 2.83
C SER A 70 1.86 -10.11 2.46
N GLU A 71 2.30 -10.30 1.23
CA GLU A 71 2.96 -11.53 0.78
C GLU A 71 4.46 -11.53 1.09
N ASN A 72 5.01 -10.38 1.49
CA ASN A 72 6.43 -10.20 1.76
C ASN A 72 6.74 -10.19 3.26
N PHE A 73 5.74 -9.90 4.09
CA PHE A 73 5.88 -9.77 5.55
C PHE A 73 4.73 -10.50 6.25
N SER A 74 5.02 -11.15 7.38
CA SER A 74 4.04 -11.94 8.14
C SER A 74 3.08 -11.10 8.98
N MET A 75 3.42 -9.84 9.28
CA MET A 75 2.57 -8.99 10.11
C MET A 75 1.33 -8.54 9.35
N GLU A 76 0.19 -8.72 10.00
CA GLU A 76 -1.14 -8.29 9.57
C GLU A 76 -1.73 -7.34 10.61
N ALA A 77 -2.67 -6.49 10.19
CA ALA A 77 -3.35 -5.58 11.09
C ALA A 77 -4.79 -5.37 10.67
N GLU A 78 -5.64 -5.19 11.67
CA GLU A 78 -7.02 -4.77 11.53
C GLU A 78 -7.21 -3.47 12.32
N ILE A 79 -7.72 -2.43 11.67
CA ILE A 79 -7.92 -1.11 12.27
C ILE A 79 -9.23 -0.50 11.78
N THR A 80 -9.58 0.65 12.35
CA THR A 80 -10.52 1.62 11.81
C THR A 80 -9.79 2.92 11.49
N LEU A 81 -10.43 3.86 10.79
CA LEU A 81 -9.83 5.19 10.57
C LEU A 81 -9.53 5.92 11.89
N ASP A 82 -10.38 5.77 12.91
CA ASP A 82 -10.17 6.40 14.22
C ASP A 82 -8.94 5.86 14.97
N THR A 83 -8.62 4.58 14.76
CA THR A 83 -7.46 3.92 15.36
C THR A 83 -6.21 4.00 14.47
N ALA A 84 -6.28 4.72 13.35
CA ALA A 84 -5.21 4.79 12.35
C ALA A 84 -3.99 5.65 12.74
N LYS A 85 -3.59 5.68 14.02
CA LYS A 85 -2.38 6.39 14.51
C LYS A 85 -1.09 5.60 14.29
N PHE A 86 0.06 6.25 14.27
CA PHE A 86 1.35 5.56 14.19
C PHE A 86 1.56 4.63 15.40
N GLU A 87 1.96 3.38 15.14
CA GLU A 87 2.33 2.43 16.17
C GLU A 87 3.55 1.63 15.72
N LYS A 88 4.64 1.66 16.50
CA LYS A 88 5.89 0.98 16.12
C LYS A 88 5.69 -0.51 15.85
N ALA A 89 4.77 -1.17 16.58
CA ALA A 89 4.44 -2.58 16.39
C ALA A 89 3.75 -2.87 15.05
N HIS A 90 3.11 -1.87 14.43
CA HIS A 90 2.45 -1.98 13.13
C HIS A 90 3.41 -1.80 11.95
N ASP A 91 4.73 -1.72 12.17
CA ASP A 91 5.80 -1.79 11.15
C ASP A 91 5.40 -1.23 9.77
N TRP A 92 5.30 -2.07 8.73
CA TRP A 92 4.97 -1.66 7.36
C TRP A 92 3.54 -1.12 7.19
N VAL A 93 2.59 -1.50 8.05
CA VAL A 93 1.20 -1.03 7.98
C VAL A 93 1.12 0.46 8.32
N ASN A 94 2.10 1.04 9.00
CA ASN A 94 2.16 2.49 9.24
C ASN A 94 2.16 3.31 7.95
N TYR A 95 2.71 2.81 6.84
CA TYR A 95 2.74 3.53 5.56
C TYR A 95 1.32 3.76 4.99
N PRO A 96 0.51 2.72 4.69
CA PRO A 96 -0.85 2.93 4.21
C PRO A 96 -1.75 3.59 5.26
N LYS A 97 -1.54 3.35 6.56
CA LYS A 97 -2.25 4.08 7.64
C LYS A 97 -2.08 5.59 7.52
N ALA A 98 -0.85 6.06 7.38
CA ALA A 98 -0.58 7.49 7.24
C ALA A 98 -1.27 8.10 6.02
N VAL A 99 -1.25 7.41 4.88
CA VAL A 99 -1.94 7.85 3.66
C VAL A 99 -3.44 8.00 3.91
N LEU A 100 -4.08 7.00 4.51
CA LEU A 100 -5.51 7.03 4.83
C LEU A 100 -5.87 8.20 5.76
N VAL A 101 -5.09 8.41 6.82
CA VAL A 101 -5.29 9.54 7.75
C VAL A 101 -5.18 10.88 7.02
N HIS A 102 -4.19 11.05 6.14
CA HIS A 102 -4.01 12.29 5.40
C HIS A 102 -5.08 12.51 4.33
N LEU A 103 -5.57 11.45 3.69
CA LEU A 103 -6.69 11.54 2.76
C LEU A 103 -7.99 11.89 3.48
N ALA A 104 -8.30 11.25 4.62
CA ALA A 104 -9.49 11.55 5.40
C ALA A 104 -9.54 13.02 5.87
N LYS A 105 -8.38 13.65 6.10
CA LYS A 105 -8.29 15.09 6.43
C LYS A 105 -8.59 16.02 5.26
N ARG A 106 -8.54 15.54 4.01
CA ARG A 106 -8.75 16.35 2.81
C ARG A 106 -10.22 16.41 2.35
N GLY A 107 -11.10 15.58 2.93
CA GLY A 107 -12.48 15.38 2.45
C GLY A 107 -12.55 14.40 1.30
#